data_AF-A0A1H9D645-F1
#
_entry.id   AF-A0A1H9D645-F1
#
_cell.length_a   1.000
_cell.length_b   1.000
_cell.length_c   1.000
_cell.angle_alpha   90.00
_cell.angle_beta   90.00
_cell.angle_gamma   90.00
#
_symmetry.space_group_name_H-M   'P 1'
#
loop_
_entity.id
_entity.type
_entity.pdbx_description
1 polymer ?
#
loop_
_entity_poly.entity_id
_entity_poly.type
_entity_poly.pdbx_seq_one_letter_code
_entity_poly.pdbx_strand_id
1 'polypeptide(L)'
;MNKVVREHYPVEKLPEDLRAEFPNATFVTVEVAVDDEVSFAPPASPMTGPETADYIRKLHAGRTDKGRSMEDIVAEVRQLRDEWDS
;
A
#
# COMPACT_ATOMS: atom_id res chain seq x y z
N MET A 1 6.30 -1.74 -6.15
CA MET A 1 7.25 -2.79 -6.60
C MET A 1 7.92 -3.44 -5.40
N ASN A 2 7.19 -4.31 -4.71
CA ASN A 2 7.76 -5.18 -3.67
C ASN A 2 7.69 -6.61 -4.20
N LYS A 3 8.84 -7.25 -4.41
CA LYS A 3 8.92 -8.64 -4.88
C LYS A 3 9.28 -9.53 -3.70
N VAL A 4 8.41 -10.47 -3.36
CA VAL A 4 8.69 -11.49 -2.34
C VAL A 4 8.82 -12.84 -3.03
N VAL A 5 10.04 -13.40 -2.98
CA VAL A 5 10.32 -14.76 -3.44
C VAL A 5 10.43 -15.66 -2.22
N ARG A 6 9.60 -16.70 -2.15
CA ARG A 6 9.69 -17.72 -1.10
C ARG A 6 10.04 -19.05 -1.72
N GLU A 7 11.27 -19.48 -1.48
CA GLU A 7 11.76 -20.81 -1.87
C GLU A 7 11.24 -21.85 -0.87
N HIS A 8 10.95 -23.05 -1.37
CA HIS A 8 10.50 -24.21 -0.56
C HIS A 8 9.19 -23.99 0.22
N TYR A 9 8.18 -23.40 -0.42
CA TYR A 9 6.85 -23.27 0.20
C TYR A 9 6.10 -24.62 0.15
N PRO A 10 5.54 -25.10 1.28
CA PRO A 10 4.83 -26.37 1.32
C PRO A 10 3.50 -26.27 0.57
N VAL A 11 3.22 -27.27 -0.28
CA VAL A 11 2.02 -27.33 -1.13
C VAL A 11 0.71 -27.35 -0.33
N GLU A 12 0.74 -27.82 0.92
CA GLU A 12 -0.42 -27.81 1.83
C GLU A 12 -0.90 -26.40 2.19
N LYS A 13 -0.04 -25.38 2.08
CA LYS A 13 -0.39 -23.98 2.38
C LYS A 13 -0.76 -23.18 1.13
N LEU A 14 -0.86 -23.83 -0.03
CA LEU A 14 -1.36 -23.20 -1.25
C LEU A 14 -2.90 -23.22 -1.27
N PRO A 15 -3.55 -22.23 -1.91
CA PRO A 15 -4.97 -22.28 -2.24
C PRO A 15 -5.31 -23.54 -3.06
N GLU A 16 -6.53 -24.06 -2.87
CA GLU A 16 -6.98 -25.31 -3.51
C GLU A 16 -6.88 -25.28 -5.04
N ASP A 17 -7.17 -24.12 -5.65
CA ASP A 17 -7.11 -23.91 -7.11
C ASP A 17 -5.70 -24.12 -7.68
N LEU A 18 -4.66 -23.71 -6.93
CA LEU A 18 -3.27 -23.89 -7.34
C LEU A 18 -2.71 -25.24 -6.91
N ARG A 19 -3.26 -25.84 -5.83
CA ARG A 19 -2.88 -27.17 -5.36
C ARG A 19 -3.21 -28.26 -6.38
N ALA A 20 -4.30 -28.11 -7.13
CA ALA A 20 -4.71 -29.06 -8.17
C ALA A 20 -3.72 -29.17 -9.34
N GLU A 21 -2.99 -28.09 -9.64
CA GLU A 21 -2.01 -28.02 -10.73
C GLU A 21 -0.66 -28.68 -10.37
N PHE A 22 -0.40 -28.94 -9.09
CA PHE A 22 0.85 -29.55 -8.60
C PHE A 22 0.63 -30.84 -7.79
N PRO A 23 0.05 -31.90 -8.39
CA PRO A 23 -0.34 -33.12 -7.66
C PRO A 23 0.85 -33.94 -7.14
N ASN A 24 2.05 -33.76 -7.70
CA ASN A 24 3.25 -34.57 -7.39
C ASN A 24 4.39 -33.77 -6.74
N ALA A 25 4.17 -32.49 -6.40
CA ALA A 25 5.21 -31.65 -5.79
C ALA A 25 5.00 -31.55 -4.27
N THR A 26 6.07 -31.74 -3.49
CA THR A 26 6.06 -31.52 -2.03
C THR A 26 6.38 -30.06 -1.67
N PHE A 27 7.22 -29.42 -2.50
CA PHE A 27 7.66 -28.04 -2.34
C PHE A 27 7.49 -27.30 -3.66
N VAL A 28 7.02 -26.06 -3.61
CA VAL A 28 6.94 -25.16 -4.76
C VAL A 28 7.66 -23.85 -4.48
N THR A 29 8.11 -23.20 -5.53
CA THR A 29 8.60 -21.82 -5.47
C THR A 29 7.41 -20.90 -5.72
N VAL A 30 7.07 -20.06 -4.75
CA VAL A 30 5.96 -19.10 -4.88
C VAL A 30 6.54 -17.73 -5.15
N GLU A 31 6.22 -17.18 -6.31
CA GLU A 31 6.49 -15.80 -6.67
C GLU A 31 5.21 -14.98 -6.48
N VAL A 32 5.18 -14.16 -5.43
CA VAL A 32 4.06 -13.23 -5.20
C VAL A 32 4.46 -11.88 -5.76
N ALA A 33 3.89 -11.54 -6.91
CA ALA A 33 3.91 -10.19 -7.45
C ALA A 33 2.65 -9.47 -6.95
N VAL A 34 2.83 -8.48 -6.07
CA VAL A 34 1.74 -7.55 -5.75
C VAL A 34 1.75 -6.50 -6.86
N ASP A 35 0.83 -6.63 -7.79
CA ASP A 35 0.41 -5.50 -8.63
C ASP A 35 -0.36 -4.57 -7.70
N ASP A 36 0.33 -3.57 -7.15
CA ASP A 36 -0.30 -2.42 -6.52
C ASP A 36 -1.00 -1.61 -7.63
N GLU A 37 -2.00 -2.17 -8.30
CA GLU A 37 -2.90 -1.42 -9.19
C GLU A 37 -3.96 -0.64 -8.37
N VAL A 38 -3.78 -0.58 -7.04
CA VAL A 38 -4.18 0.57 -6.22
C VAL A 38 -2.99 1.53 -6.07
N SER A 39 -2.28 1.79 -7.17
CA SER A 39 -1.32 2.87 -7.20
C SER A 39 -2.09 4.18 -7.06
N PHE A 40 -1.87 4.89 -5.96
CA PHE A 40 -2.05 6.34 -5.88
C PHE A 40 -1.00 7.07 -6.74
N ALA A 41 -0.57 6.47 -7.88
CA ALA A 41 0.29 7.15 -8.81
C ALA A 41 -0.56 8.20 -9.55
N PRO A 42 -0.11 9.45 -9.63
CA PRO A 42 -0.75 10.41 -10.51
C PRO A 42 -0.67 9.86 -11.95
N PRO A 43 -1.74 10.00 -12.76
CA PRO A 43 -1.74 9.48 -14.12
C PRO A 43 -0.57 10.08 -14.91
N ALA A 44 0.11 9.24 -15.69
CA ALA A 44 1.31 9.60 -16.46
C ALA A 44 1.07 10.63 -17.58
N SER A 45 -0.19 10.98 -17.85
CA SER A 45 -0.60 12.01 -18.81
C SER A 45 -1.20 13.21 -18.07
N PRO A 46 -0.97 14.45 -18.54
CA PRO A 46 -1.62 15.63 -17.95
C PRO A 46 -3.14 15.46 -18.03
N MET A 47 -3.77 15.35 -16.87
CA MET A 47 -5.22 15.26 -16.75
C MET A 47 -5.86 16.53 -17.31
N THR A 48 -7.01 16.39 -17.97
CA THR A 48 -7.82 17.56 -18.28
C THR A 48 -8.36 18.18 -16.98
N GLY A 49 -8.68 19.48 -17.01
CA GLY A 49 -9.26 20.19 -15.85
C GLY A 49 -10.43 19.46 -15.16
N PRO A 50 -11.43 18.91 -15.88
CA PRO A 50 -12.52 18.15 -15.25
C PRO A 50 -12.07 16.83 -14.63
N GLU A 51 -11.18 16.08 -15.29
CA GLU A 51 -10.63 14.83 -14.73
C GLU A 51 -9.85 15.08 -13.43
N THR A 52 -9.10 16.19 -13.38
CA THR A 52 -8.37 16.61 -12.19
C THR A 52 -9.31 16.89 -11.01
N ALA A 53 -10.44 17.57 -11.26
CA ALA A 53 -11.41 17.87 -10.22
C ALA A 53 -12.06 16.59 -9.65
N ASP A 54 -12.37 15.63 -10.51
CA ASP A 54 -12.93 14.34 -10.07
C ASP A 54 -11.92 13.48 -9.32
N TYR A 55 -10.64 13.52 -9.71
CA TYR A 55 -9.56 12.88 -8.97
C TYR A 55 -9.37 13.47 -7.58
N ILE A 56 -9.34 14.81 -7.46
CA ILE A 56 -9.26 15.50 -6.16
C ILE A 56 -10.46 15.15 -5.28
N ARG A 57 -11.68 15.11 -5.84
CA ARG A 57 -12.89 14.73 -5.11
C ARG A 57 -12.81 13.31 -4.56
N LYS A 58 -12.32 12.34 -5.35
CA LYS A 58 -12.10 10.95 -4.90
C LYS A 58 -11.05 10.87 -3.80
N LEU A 59 -9.96 11.61 -3.95
CA LEU A 59 -8.90 11.68 -2.95
C LEU A 59 -9.40 12.25 -1.62
N HIS A 60 -10.25 13.28 -1.66
CA HIS A 60 -10.89 13.84 -0.46
C HIS A 60 -11.94 12.91 0.15
N ALA A 61 -12.69 12.15 -0.66
CA ALA A 61 -13.71 11.23 -0.16
C ALA A 61 -13.14 10.01 0.59
N GLY A 62 -11.93 9.56 0.23
CA GLY A 62 -11.22 8.48 0.92
C GLY A 62 -10.37 8.93 2.12
N ARG A 63 -10.20 10.25 2.29
CA ARG A 63 -9.44 10.82 3.42
C ARG A 63 -10.29 10.81 4.69
N THR A 64 -9.93 9.91 5.61
CA THR A 64 -10.51 9.83 6.96
C THR A 64 -9.72 10.69 7.96
N ASP A 65 -8.59 11.26 7.54
CA ASP A 65 -7.87 12.26 8.31
C ASP A 65 -8.71 13.53 8.37
N LYS A 66 -9.49 13.65 9.46
CA LYS A 66 -9.88 14.96 9.94
C LYS A 66 -8.57 15.68 10.16
N GLY A 67 -8.25 16.67 9.32
CA GLY A 67 -6.99 17.41 9.38
C GLY A 67 -6.66 17.73 10.84
N ARG A 68 -5.42 17.49 11.25
CA ARG A 68 -5.00 17.68 12.63
C ARG A 68 -5.26 19.12 13.05
N SER A 69 -5.69 19.32 14.30
CA SER A 69 -5.89 20.67 14.80
C SER A 69 -4.55 21.39 14.89
N MET A 70 -4.59 22.72 14.79
CA MET A 70 -3.38 23.54 14.96
C MET A 70 -2.73 23.30 16.33
N GLU A 71 -3.55 23.08 17.36
CA GLU A 71 -3.10 22.85 18.74
C GLU A 71 -2.32 21.52 18.86
N ASP A 72 -2.81 20.45 18.22
CA ASP A 72 -2.14 19.14 18.20
C ASP A 72 -0.76 19.25 17.53
N ILE A 73 -0.69 19.98 16.41
CA ILE A 73 0.55 20.18 15.66
C ILE A 73 1.54 21.00 16.51
N VAL A 74 1.08 22.05 17.18
CA VAL A 74 1.94 22.88 18.04
C VAL A 74 2.44 22.08 19.25
N ALA A 75 1.62 21.22 19.84
CA ALA A 75 2.03 20.36 20.96
C ALA A 75 3.12 19.36 20.53
N GLU A 76 2.95 18.70 19.39
CA GLU A 76 3.94 17.77 18.81
C GLU A 76 5.28 18.46 18.52
N VAL A 77 5.25 19.64 17.89
CA VAL A 77 6.46 20.40 17.59
C VAL A 77 7.22 20.80 18.87
N ARG A 78 6.50 21.17 19.94
CA ARG A 78 7.12 21.50 21.23
C ARG A 78 7.77 20.28 21.86
N GLN A 79 7.09 19.14 21.87
CA GLN A 79 7.66 17.90 22.38
C GLN A 79 8.96 17.55 21.63
N LEU A 80 8.94 17.59 20.30
CA LEU A 80 10.13 17.30 19.48
C LEU A 80 11.28 18.27 19.79
N ARG A 81 10.99 19.54 20.01
CA ARG A 81 12.02 20.52 20.41
C ARG A 81 12.60 20.19 21.78
N ASP A 82 11.74 19.90 22.75
CA ASP A 82 12.17 19.64 24.13
C ASP A 82 12.98 18.34 24.22
N GLU A 83 12.75 17.37 23.34
CA GLU A 83 13.59 16.17 23.16
C GLU A 83 15.00 16.48 22.61
N TRP A 84 15.17 17.57 21.88
CA TRP A 84 16.45 17.97 21.28
C TRP A 84 17.28 18.89 22.19
N ASP A 85 16.64 19.61 23.10
CA ASP A 85 17.30 20.47 24.08
C ASP A 85 17.82 19.70 25.32
N SER A 86 17.67 18.36 25.36
CA SER A 86 18.11 17.47 26.45
C SER A 86 19.43 16.74 26.20
#